data_AF-A0A7S2JU71-F1
#
_entry.id   AF-A0A7S2JU71-F1
#
_cell.length_a   1.000
_cell.length_b   1.000
_cell.length_c   1.000
_cell.angle_alpha   90.00
_cell.angle_beta   90.00
_cell.angle_gamma   90.00
#
_symmetry.space_group_name_H-M   'P 1'
#
loop_
_entity.id
_entity.type
_entity.pdbx_description
1 polymer ?
#
loop_
_entity_poly.entity_id
_entity_poly.type
_entity_poly.pdbx_seq_one_letter_code
_entity_poly.pdbx_strand_id
1 'polypeptide(L)'
;YFDRSLKRGTSPANGFCHANFLSFPTMKMIADIRKNTARELMSVGLPDAIQNGGFHNRGANDEALMQASIAAGLYPNIASRVRGELNFSTKTNRKAKVHVSSVNSCRGQPLASKCTKSKGDVEFIIFGELVRGVGSFTMSQTTHLVSPLPLFLLCGELRVRPAEVASEENKNMSVLSVDDWILFLCESDVASNLVVLRKRLNSAFLKLVSKGIDSLDSMEKDAVMTMSAVLRSGHLEMLTR
;
A
#
# COMPACT_ATOMS: atom_id res chain seq x y z
N TYR A 1 -6.73 17.92 -9.76
CA TYR A 1 -6.88 18.86 -10.89
C TYR A 1 -8.32 18.99 -11.36
N PHE A 2 -9.02 17.88 -11.67
CA PHE A 2 -10.44 17.91 -12.05
C PHE A 2 -11.34 18.73 -11.12
N ASP A 3 -11.27 18.51 -9.80
CA ASP A 3 -12.07 19.28 -8.82
C ASP A 3 -11.84 20.80 -8.88
N ARG A 4 -10.60 21.23 -9.16
CA ARG A 4 -10.28 22.66 -9.31
C ARG A 4 -10.92 23.21 -10.58
N SER A 5 -10.87 22.46 -11.68
CA SER A 5 -11.56 22.82 -12.92
C SER A 5 -13.07 22.86 -12.73
N LEU A 6 -13.64 21.90 -12.00
CA LEU A 6 -15.08 21.84 -11.70
C LEU A 6 -15.53 23.03 -10.85
N LYS A 7 -14.71 23.48 -9.87
CA LYS A 7 -14.96 24.72 -9.11
C LYS A 7 -14.99 25.98 -9.99
N ARG A 8 -14.27 25.99 -11.11
CA ARG A 8 -14.27 27.09 -12.10
C ARG A 8 -15.44 27.01 -13.08
N GLY A 9 -16.17 25.89 -13.11
CA GLY A 9 -17.33 25.66 -13.95
C GLY A 9 -17.25 24.38 -14.79
N THR A 10 -18.38 24.00 -15.39
CA THR A 10 -18.50 22.78 -16.20
C THR A 10 -17.66 22.82 -17.48
N SER A 11 -17.58 23.98 -18.14
CA SER A 11 -16.82 24.14 -19.39
C SER A 11 -15.31 23.88 -19.21
N PRO A 12 -14.61 24.49 -18.22
CA PRO A 12 -13.21 24.15 -17.92
C PRO A 12 -12.97 22.68 -17.56
N ALA A 13 -13.90 22.06 -16.83
CA ALA A 13 -13.81 20.65 -16.47
C ALA A 13 -13.97 19.73 -17.70
N ASN A 14 -14.89 20.04 -18.61
CA ASN A 14 -15.02 19.35 -19.89
C ASN A 14 -13.76 19.51 -20.76
N GLY A 15 -13.19 20.72 -20.83
CA GLY A 15 -11.93 20.96 -21.54
C GLY A 15 -10.77 20.12 -20.98
N PHE A 16 -10.66 20.03 -19.65
CA PHE A 16 -9.67 19.15 -19.00
C PHE A 16 -9.90 17.67 -19.33
N CYS A 17 -11.15 17.21 -19.28
CA CYS A 17 -11.50 15.83 -19.63
C CYS A 17 -11.16 15.51 -21.09
N HIS A 18 -11.49 16.41 -22.01
CA HIS A 18 -11.19 16.24 -23.43
C HIS A 18 -9.67 16.17 -23.70
N ALA A 19 -8.89 17.07 -23.09
CA ALA A 19 -7.44 17.11 -23.26
C ALA A 19 -6.70 15.86 -22.72
N ASN A 20 -7.33 15.09 -21.82
CA ASN A 20 -6.72 13.92 -21.17
C ASN A 20 -7.45 12.61 -21.51
N PHE A 21 -8.35 12.60 -22.51
CA PHE A 21 -9.14 11.43 -22.89
C PHE A 21 -9.95 10.82 -21.72
N LEU A 22 -10.51 11.67 -20.86
CA LEU A 22 -11.29 11.26 -19.69
C LEU A 22 -12.81 11.44 -19.93
N SER A 23 -13.61 10.55 -19.34
CA SER A 23 -15.07 10.66 -19.32
C SER A 23 -15.52 11.66 -18.24
N PHE A 24 -16.14 12.78 -18.64
CA PHE A 24 -16.66 13.76 -17.69
C PHE A 24 -17.71 13.16 -16.72
N PRO A 25 -18.73 12.40 -17.17
CA PRO A 25 -19.70 11.78 -16.27
C PRO A 25 -19.04 10.86 -15.22
N THR A 26 -18.05 10.07 -15.64
CA THR A 26 -17.31 9.17 -14.73
C THR A 26 -16.48 9.96 -13.72
N MET A 27 -15.78 11.01 -14.16
CA MET A 27 -15.00 11.88 -13.26
C MET A 27 -15.89 12.60 -12.26
N LYS A 28 -17.07 13.07 -12.68
CA LYS A 28 -18.06 13.67 -11.78
C LYS A 28 -18.57 12.66 -10.75
N MET A 29 -18.92 11.44 -11.19
CA MET A 29 -19.32 10.36 -10.30
C MET A 29 -18.25 10.04 -9.24
N ILE A 30 -16.97 9.93 -9.64
CA ILE A 30 -15.85 9.70 -8.71
C ILE A 30 -15.72 10.85 -7.69
N ALA A 31 -15.87 12.09 -8.14
CA ALA A 31 -15.82 13.25 -7.25
C ALA A 31 -16.97 13.23 -6.23
N ASP A 32 -18.17 12.82 -6.62
CA ASP A 32 -19.33 12.69 -5.74
C ASP A 32 -19.16 11.52 -4.76
N ILE A 33 -18.66 10.36 -5.22
CA ILE A 33 -18.33 9.22 -4.34
C ILE A 33 -17.33 9.65 -3.25
N ARG A 34 -16.26 10.36 -3.63
CA ARG A 34 -15.26 10.84 -2.65
C ARG A 34 -15.88 11.75 -1.59
N LYS A 35 -16.78 12.66 -1.98
CA LYS A 35 -17.49 13.53 -1.03
C LYS A 35 -18.40 12.73 -0.10
N ASN A 36 -19.10 11.73 -0.64
CA ASN A 36 -19.98 10.88 0.16
C ASN A 36 -19.16 10.08 1.18
N THR A 37 -18.08 9.42 0.74
CA THR A 37 -17.17 8.70 1.63
C THR A 37 -16.60 9.60 2.72
N ALA A 38 -16.19 10.84 2.40
CA ALA A 38 -15.72 11.78 3.41
C ALA A 38 -16.80 12.12 4.45
N ARG A 39 -18.07 12.30 4.02
CA ARG A 39 -19.19 12.53 4.94
C ARG A 39 -19.46 11.34 5.86
N GLU A 40 -19.39 10.12 5.31
CA GLU A 40 -19.54 8.90 6.13
C GLU A 40 -18.41 8.77 7.15
N LEU A 41 -17.15 8.99 6.76
CA LEU A 41 -16.03 8.97 7.69
C LEU A 41 -16.18 10.01 8.81
N MET A 42 -16.67 11.21 8.49
CA MET A 42 -16.99 12.22 9.51
C MET A 42 -18.08 11.77 10.48
N SER A 43 -19.10 11.07 10.00
CA SER A 43 -20.16 10.54 10.87
C SER A 43 -19.65 9.50 11.87
N VAL A 44 -18.56 8.81 11.54
CA VAL A 44 -17.86 7.83 12.40
C VAL A 44 -16.88 8.53 13.38
N GLY A 45 -16.77 9.86 13.34
CA GLY A 45 -15.90 10.62 14.24
C GLY A 45 -14.48 10.82 13.72
N LEU A 46 -14.23 10.60 12.43
CA LEU A 46 -12.99 11.03 11.78
C LEU A 46 -13.06 12.52 11.40
N PRO A 47 -11.94 13.24 11.43
CA PRO A 47 -11.93 14.66 11.11
C PRO A 47 -12.23 14.92 9.63
N ASP A 48 -12.83 16.07 9.35
CA ASP A 48 -13.08 16.53 7.99
C ASP A 48 -11.76 16.74 7.24
N ALA A 49 -11.66 16.18 6.04
CA ALA A 49 -10.51 16.34 5.17
C ALA A 49 -10.26 17.80 4.76
N ILE A 50 -11.30 18.65 4.73
CA ILE A 50 -11.22 20.04 4.27
C ILE A 50 -10.95 21.02 5.42
N GLN A 51 -11.28 20.65 6.66
CA GLN A 51 -11.04 21.49 7.84
C GLN A 51 -9.54 21.73 8.09
N ASN A 52 -9.24 22.75 8.89
CA ASN A 52 -7.88 23.12 9.29
C ASN A 52 -6.92 23.33 8.11
N GLY A 53 -7.41 23.93 7.02
CA GLY A 53 -6.60 24.21 5.84
C GLY A 53 -6.11 22.95 5.10
N GLY A 54 -6.76 21.80 5.29
CA GLY A 54 -6.33 20.54 4.70
C GLY A 54 -5.23 19.82 5.48
N PHE A 55 -5.07 20.11 6.78
CA PHE A 55 -4.11 19.44 7.65
C PHE A 55 -4.18 17.91 7.59
N HIS A 56 -5.39 17.35 7.50
CA HIS A 56 -5.61 15.90 7.39
C HIS A 56 -5.17 15.32 6.03
N ASN A 57 -4.90 16.17 5.03
CA ASN A 57 -4.33 15.79 3.73
C ASN A 57 -2.80 15.98 3.65
N ARG A 58 -2.11 16.26 4.76
CA ARG A 58 -0.65 16.47 4.77
C ARG A 58 0.17 15.29 4.20
N GLY A 59 -0.38 14.08 4.24
CA GLY A 59 0.22 12.86 3.67
C GLY A 59 -0.18 12.56 2.23
N ALA A 60 -1.00 13.41 1.58
CA ALA A 60 -1.59 13.08 0.26
C ALA A 60 -0.57 13.02 -0.89
N ASN A 61 0.62 13.61 -0.71
CA ASN A 61 1.71 13.55 -1.70
C ASN A 61 2.81 12.56 -1.29
N ASP A 62 2.61 11.81 -0.22
CA ASP A 62 3.59 10.87 0.30
C ASP A 62 3.37 9.48 -0.32
N GLU A 63 4.24 9.11 -1.25
CA GLU A 63 4.13 7.84 -1.98
C GLU A 63 4.18 6.63 -1.06
N ALA A 64 4.96 6.67 0.02
CA ALA A 64 5.05 5.57 0.96
C ALA A 64 3.73 5.35 1.71
N LEU A 65 3.11 6.43 2.18
CA LEU A 65 1.81 6.36 2.86
C LEU A 65 0.68 6.01 1.90
N MET A 66 0.72 6.48 0.66
CA MET A 66 -0.25 6.11 -0.37
C MET A 66 -0.15 4.62 -0.71
N GLN A 67 1.06 4.11 -0.97
CA GLN A 67 1.29 2.68 -1.22
C GLN A 67 0.83 1.84 -0.02
N ALA A 68 1.10 2.29 1.21
CA ALA A 68 0.68 1.58 2.41
C ALA A 68 -0.84 1.54 2.60
N SER A 69 -1.52 2.65 2.31
CA SER A 69 -2.99 2.74 2.39
C SER A 69 -3.66 1.84 1.34
N ILE A 70 -3.12 1.83 0.11
CA ILE A 70 -3.58 0.94 -0.96
C ILE A 70 -3.32 -0.53 -0.60
N ALA A 71 -2.15 -0.84 -0.04
CA ALA A 71 -1.82 -2.17 0.42
C ALA A 71 -2.80 -2.69 1.47
N ALA A 72 -3.10 -1.87 2.48
CA ALA A 72 -4.05 -2.22 3.54
C ALA A 72 -5.47 -2.44 2.99
N GLY A 73 -5.90 -1.63 2.02
CA GLY A 73 -7.24 -1.72 1.44
C GLY A 73 -7.45 -2.87 0.45
N LEU A 74 -6.40 -3.30 -0.26
CA LEU A 74 -6.47 -4.36 -1.28
C LEU A 74 -5.93 -5.71 -0.81
N TYR A 75 -5.34 -5.80 0.39
CA TYR A 75 -4.95 -7.08 0.96
C TYR A 75 -6.15 -8.05 1.05
N PRO A 76 -6.02 -9.34 0.67
CA PRO A 76 -4.81 -10.11 0.40
C PRO A 76 -4.37 -10.17 -1.09
N ASN A 77 -4.83 -9.25 -1.94
CA ASN A 77 -4.53 -9.26 -3.38
C ASN A 77 -3.11 -8.78 -3.68
N ILE A 78 -2.14 -9.67 -3.43
CA ILE A 78 -0.71 -9.43 -3.67
C ILE A 78 -0.16 -10.50 -4.61
N ALA A 79 0.75 -10.07 -5.46
CA ALA A 79 1.60 -10.96 -6.22
C ALA A 79 3.06 -10.55 -6.07
N SER A 80 3.95 -11.51 -6.24
CA SER A 80 5.38 -11.30 -6.09
C SER A 80 6.15 -11.92 -7.26
N ARG A 81 7.34 -11.41 -7.54
CA ARG A 81 8.26 -12.01 -8.51
C ARG A 81 9.69 -11.88 -8.04
N VAL A 82 10.53 -12.83 -8.46
CA VAL A 82 11.96 -12.83 -8.14
C VAL A 82 12.79 -12.43 -9.36
N ARG A 83 14.09 -12.20 -9.14
CA ARG A 83 15.05 -11.82 -10.18
C ARG A 83 14.92 -12.70 -11.43
N GLY A 84 14.82 -12.06 -12.60
CA GLY A 84 14.73 -12.72 -13.90
C GLY A 84 13.32 -13.13 -14.33
N GLU A 85 12.34 -13.10 -13.43
CA GLU A 85 10.94 -13.36 -13.76
C GLU A 85 10.28 -12.10 -14.34
N LEU A 86 9.44 -12.29 -15.35
CA LEU A 86 8.58 -11.24 -15.90
C LEU A 86 7.19 -11.25 -15.27
N ASN A 87 6.63 -12.46 -15.10
CA ASN A 87 5.30 -12.66 -14.55
C ASN A 87 5.36 -12.72 -13.02
N PHE A 88 4.26 -12.35 -12.37
CA PHE A 88 4.13 -12.42 -10.93
C PHE A 88 3.43 -13.72 -10.51
N SER A 89 3.78 -14.23 -9.35
CA SER A 89 3.13 -15.35 -8.69
C SER A 89 2.25 -14.84 -7.56
N THR A 90 0.99 -15.26 -7.53
CA THR A 90 0.05 -14.94 -6.45
C THR A 90 0.17 -15.96 -5.31
N LYS A 91 -0.47 -15.68 -4.15
CA LYS A 91 -0.59 -16.64 -3.03
C LYS A 91 -1.06 -18.04 -3.46
N THR A 92 -1.88 -18.12 -4.51
CA THR A 92 -2.41 -19.39 -5.06
C THR A 92 -1.52 -20.05 -6.10
N ASN A 93 -0.24 -19.64 -6.21
CA ASN A 93 0.73 -20.09 -7.21
C ASN A 93 0.27 -19.90 -8.67
N ARG A 94 -0.67 -18.99 -8.93
CA ARG A 94 -1.07 -18.60 -10.29
C ARG A 94 -0.09 -17.57 -10.83
N LYS A 95 0.51 -17.85 -11.98
CA LYS A 95 1.31 -16.89 -12.74
C LYS A 95 0.40 -15.89 -13.44
N ALA A 96 0.60 -14.62 -13.15
CA ALA A 96 -0.18 -13.51 -13.67
C ALA A 96 0.71 -12.42 -14.27
N LYS A 97 0.22 -11.77 -15.32
CA LYS A 97 0.85 -10.63 -15.97
C LYS A 97 0.17 -9.34 -15.54
N VAL A 98 0.90 -8.23 -15.57
CA VAL A 98 0.26 -6.91 -15.49
C VAL A 98 -0.54 -6.69 -16.78
N HIS A 99 -1.79 -6.25 -16.66
CA HIS A 99 -2.63 -5.98 -17.82
C HIS A 99 -2.06 -4.83 -18.66
N VAL A 100 -2.17 -4.92 -19.99
CA VAL A 100 -1.57 -3.96 -20.96
C VAL A 100 -2.13 -2.55 -20.86
N SER A 101 -3.31 -2.37 -20.26
CA SER A 101 -3.88 -1.05 -20.00
C SER A 101 -3.30 -0.37 -18.75
N SER A 102 -2.53 -1.10 -17.94
CA SER A 102 -1.90 -0.54 -16.75
C SER A 102 -0.66 0.25 -17.15
N VAL A 103 -0.48 1.41 -16.51
CA VAL A 103 0.75 2.20 -16.63
C VAL A 103 2.00 1.39 -16.29
N ASN A 104 1.90 0.42 -15.38
CA ASN A 104 3.00 -0.46 -15.00
C ASN A 104 3.44 -1.43 -16.11
N SER A 105 2.61 -1.62 -17.15
CA SER A 105 2.94 -2.44 -18.32
C SER A 105 3.63 -1.65 -19.43
N CYS A 106 3.65 -0.31 -19.34
CA CYS A 106 4.22 0.56 -20.37
C CYS A 106 5.73 0.35 -20.49
N ARG A 107 6.25 0.39 -21.73
CA ARG A 107 7.68 0.24 -21.99
C ARG A 107 8.48 1.31 -21.23
N GLY A 108 9.56 0.87 -20.57
CA GLY A 108 10.41 1.75 -19.74
C GLY A 108 10.00 1.82 -18.28
N GLN A 109 8.86 1.24 -17.90
CA GLN A 109 8.47 1.12 -16.49
C GLN A 109 9.17 -0.08 -15.83
N PRO A 110 9.48 -0.01 -14.52
CA PRO A 110 10.19 -1.08 -13.81
C PRO A 110 9.51 -2.46 -13.92
N LEU A 111 8.17 -2.47 -13.98
CA LEU A 111 7.38 -3.68 -14.01
C LEU A 111 7.16 -4.27 -15.42
N ALA A 112 7.54 -3.54 -16.47
CA ALA A 112 7.36 -3.97 -17.85
C ALA A 112 8.48 -4.90 -18.34
N SER A 113 9.62 -4.96 -17.64
CA SER A 113 10.75 -5.83 -17.94
C SER A 113 10.90 -6.92 -16.87
N LYS A 114 11.88 -7.82 -17.08
CA LYS A 114 12.24 -8.84 -16.08
C LYS A 114 12.70 -8.17 -14.80
N CYS A 115 12.33 -8.73 -13.66
CA CYS A 115 12.76 -8.24 -12.36
C CYS A 115 14.29 -8.16 -12.26
N THR A 116 14.79 -6.98 -11.92
CA THR A 116 16.22 -6.66 -11.78
C THR A 116 16.71 -6.66 -10.33
N LYS A 117 15.84 -6.99 -9.37
CA LYS A 117 16.18 -7.05 -7.94
C LYS A 117 17.34 -8.03 -7.66
N SER A 118 18.04 -7.81 -6.55
CA SER A 118 19.16 -8.63 -6.12
C SER A 118 18.74 -10.08 -5.83
N LYS A 119 19.72 -10.99 -5.82
CA LYS A 119 19.42 -12.41 -5.53
C LYS A 119 18.96 -12.54 -4.08
N GLY A 120 17.73 -13.02 -3.88
CA GLY A 120 17.10 -13.15 -2.56
C GLY A 120 16.04 -12.08 -2.30
N ASP A 121 16.03 -10.98 -3.06
CA ASP A 121 15.00 -9.96 -2.96
C ASP A 121 13.78 -10.31 -3.80
N VAL A 122 12.63 -9.83 -3.33
CA VAL A 122 11.33 -10.08 -3.94
C VAL A 122 10.69 -8.75 -4.30
N GLU A 123 10.15 -8.65 -5.51
CA GLU A 123 9.39 -7.49 -5.96
C GLU A 123 7.89 -7.75 -5.80
N PHE A 124 7.21 -6.84 -5.12
CA PHE A 124 5.79 -6.98 -4.80
C PHE A 124 4.93 -6.03 -5.62
N ILE A 125 3.75 -6.53 -5.99
CA ILE A 125 2.69 -5.75 -6.61
C ILE A 125 1.37 -6.05 -5.89
N ILE A 126 0.61 -5.01 -5.62
CA ILE A 126 -0.76 -5.10 -5.14
C ILE A 126 -1.68 -4.89 -6.33
N PHE A 127 -2.78 -5.62 -6.40
CA PHE A 127 -3.73 -5.53 -7.52
C PHE A 127 -5.17 -5.48 -7.02
N GLY A 128 -6.05 -4.81 -7.75
CA GLY A 128 -7.48 -4.79 -7.43
C GLY A 128 -8.19 -6.03 -7.97
N GLU A 129 -7.90 -6.40 -9.22
CA GLU A 129 -8.62 -7.48 -9.92
C GLU A 129 -7.65 -8.45 -10.59
N LEU A 130 -8.00 -9.74 -10.56
CA LEU A 130 -7.32 -10.81 -11.28
C LEU A 130 -8.29 -11.48 -12.26
N VAL A 131 -8.03 -11.27 -13.55
CA VAL A 131 -8.88 -11.79 -14.63
C VAL A 131 -8.20 -12.97 -15.31
N ARG A 132 -8.95 -14.05 -15.57
CA ARG A 132 -8.48 -15.18 -16.37
C ARG A 132 -8.75 -14.91 -17.84
N GLY A 133 -7.69 -14.71 -18.62
CA GLY A 133 -7.75 -14.70 -20.08
C GLY A 133 -7.66 -16.10 -20.68
N VAL A 134 -7.59 -16.16 -22.02
CA VAL A 134 -7.52 -17.42 -22.79
C VAL A 134 -6.25 -18.23 -22.46
N GLY A 135 -5.10 -17.58 -22.22
CA GLY A 135 -3.82 -18.25 -22.00
C GLY A 135 -3.05 -17.83 -20.74
N SER A 136 -3.53 -16.81 -20.00
CA SER A 136 -2.86 -16.35 -18.78
C SER A 136 -3.80 -15.54 -17.90
N PHE A 137 -3.45 -15.42 -16.62
CA PHE A 137 -4.09 -14.46 -15.73
C PHE A 137 -3.49 -13.06 -15.93
N THR A 138 -4.32 -12.03 -15.84
CA THR A 138 -3.91 -10.63 -15.91
C THR A 138 -4.40 -9.85 -14.70
N MET A 139 -3.56 -8.98 -14.17
CA MET A 139 -3.84 -8.12 -13.03
C MET A 139 -4.14 -6.69 -13.48
N SER A 140 -5.23 -6.14 -12.97
CA SER A 140 -5.67 -4.75 -13.18
C SER A 140 -5.62 -3.96 -11.88
N GLN A 141 -5.65 -2.62 -11.99
CA GLN A 141 -5.57 -1.71 -10.83
C GLN A 141 -4.33 -1.99 -9.97
N THR A 142 -3.17 -2.02 -10.61
CA THR A 142 -1.92 -2.46 -9.99
C THR A 142 -1.14 -1.30 -9.37
N THR A 143 -0.61 -1.51 -8.17
CA THR A 143 0.33 -0.59 -7.50
C THR A 143 1.61 -1.33 -7.20
N HIS A 144 2.74 -0.78 -7.65
CA HIS A 144 4.07 -1.28 -7.28
C HIS A 144 4.34 -0.99 -5.81
N LEU A 145 4.78 -1.99 -5.06
CA LEU A 145 5.10 -1.84 -3.64
C LEU A 145 6.62 -1.81 -3.48
N VAL A 146 7.15 -0.62 -3.19
CA VAL A 146 8.61 -0.38 -3.11
C VAL A 146 9.23 -1.01 -1.86
N SER A 147 8.51 -0.96 -0.73
CA SER A 147 8.94 -1.50 0.56
C SER A 147 7.96 -2.55 1.06
N PRO A 148 8.41 -3.67 1.66
CA PRO A 148 7.51 -4.68 2.23
C PRO A 148 6.90 -4.25 3.58
N LEU A 149 7.38 -3.16 4.19
CA LEU A 149 6.94 -2.70 5.52
C LEU A 149 5.42 -2.50 5.66
N PRO A 150 4.68 -1.99 4.66
CA PRO A 150 3.22 -1.93 4.73
C PRO A 150 2.56 -3.29 4.96
N LEU A 151 3.14 -4.37 4.42
CA LEU A 151 2.61 -5.72 4.60
C LEU A 151 2.75 -6.17 6.06
N PHE A 152 3.89 -5.88 6.68
CA PHE A 152 4.13 -6.27 8.07
C PHE A 152 3.38 -5.42 9.09
N LEU A 153 3.16 -4.14 8.80
CA LEU A 153 2.54 -3.22 9.77
C LEU A 153 1.01 -3.21 9.67
N LEU A 154 0.46 -3.34 8.46
CA LEU A 154 -0.96 -3.09 8.21
C LEU A 154 -1.74 -4.32 7.74
N CYS A 155 -1.08 -5.36 7.25
CA CYS A 155 -1.74 -6.43 6.49
C CYS A 155 -1.65 -7.81 7.16
N GLY A 156 -2.65 -8.68 6.93
CA GLY A 156 -2.65 -10.09 7.33
C GLY A 156 -2.45 -10.35 8.83
N GLU A 157 -2.02 -11.55 9.21
CA GLU A 157 -1.55 -11.88 10.55
C GLU A 157 -0.01 -11.95 10.55
N LEU A 158 0.65 -11.18 11.43
CA LEU A 158 2.10 -11.21 11.59
C LEU A 158 2.51 -12.25 12.62
N ARG A 159 3.37 -13.20 12.23
CA ARG A 159 4.02 -14.14 13.14
C ARG A 159 5.53 -14.00 13.05
N VAL A 160 6.20 -14.31 14.16
CA VAL A 160 7.67 -14.29 14.26
C VAL A 160 8.11 -15.66 14.73
N ARG A 161 9.11 -16.22 14.04
CA ARG A 161 9.75 -17.50 14.40
C ARG A 161 11.26 -17.31 14.45
N PRO A 162 11.98 -17.94 15.39
CA PRO A 162 13.44 -17.96 15.33
C PRO A 162 13.91 -18.67 14.06
N ALA A 163 15.01 -18.22 13.46
CA ALA A 163 15.58 -18.89 12.30
C ALA A 163 16.17 -20.25 12.71
N GLU A 164 15.66 -21.35 12.15
CA GLU A 164 16.00 -22.73 12.55
C GLU A 164 17.41 -23.16 12.08
N VAL A 165 18.13 -22.34 11.29
CA VAL A 165 19.49 -22.62 10.79
C VAL A 165 20.51 -21.70 11.46
N ALA A 166 20.94 -22.07 12.65
CA ALA A 166 22.01 -21.39 13.38
C ALA A 166 23.40 -21.79 12.84
N SER A 167 23.81 -21.22 11.70
CA SER A 167 25.24 -20.93 11.52
C SER A 167 25.65 -19.84 12.51
N GLU A 168 26.92 -19.77 12.92
CA GLU A 168 27.45 -18.75 13.86
C GLU A 168 27.06 -17.30 13.45
N GLU A 169 26.85 -17.04 12.15
CA GLU A 169 26.43 -15.75 11.59
C GLU A 169 24.92 -15.44 11.73
N ASN A 170 24.06 -16.44 11.99
CA ASN A 170 22.59 -16.29 12.01
C ASN A 170 21.98 -16.32 13.43
N LYS A 171 22.79 -16.28 14.49
CA LYS A 171 22.32 -16.41 15.89
C LYS A 171 21.30 -15.36 16.32
N ASN A 172 21.23 -14.19 15.66
CA ASN A 172 20.29 -13.12 15.99
C ASN A 172 19.19 -12.89 14.93
N MET A 173 18.94 -13.85 14.03
CA MET A 173 17.94 -13.69 12.97
C MET A 173 16.60 -14.35 13.31
N SER A 174 15.52 -13.68 12.92
CA SER A 174 14.15 -14.14 13.03
C SER A 174 13.45 -14.09 11.67
N VAL A 175 12.57 -15.06 11.44
CA VAL A 175 11.69 -15.13 10.27
C VAL A 175 10.36 -14.46 10.62
N LEU A 176 10.06 -13.37 9.91
CA LEU A 176 8.74 -12.73 9.88
C LEU A 176 7.88 -13.43 8.83
N SER A 177 6.67 -13.84 9.23
CA SER A 177 5.66 -14.34 8.29
C SER A 177 4.38 -13.50 8.34
N VAL A 178 3.83 -13.19 7.16
CA VAL A 178 2.47 -12.64 7.02
C VAL A 178 1.60 -13.66 6.31
N ASP A 179 0.52 -14.10 6.97
CA ASP A 179 -0.41 -15.13 6.48
C ASP A 179 0.27 -16.43 6.02
N ASP A 180 1.43 -16.74 6.61
CA ASP A 180 2.25 -17.94 6.36
C ASP A 180 2.82 -18.13 4.94
N TRP A 181 2.66 -17.15 4.04
CA TRP A 181 3.16 -17.24 2.66
C TRP A 181 4.14 -16.13 2.28
N ILE A 182 4.04 -14.97 2.93
CA ILE A 182 5.03 -13.90 2.80
C ILE A 182 6.05 -14.10 3.91
N LEU A 183 7.28 -14.47 3.54
CA LEU A 183 8.35 -14.81 4.48
C LEU A 183 9.53 -13.87 4.28
N PHE A 184 10.04 -13.33 5.38
CA PHE A 184 11.23 -12.49 5.37
C PHE A 184 12.14 -12.80 6.54
N LEU A 185 13.44 -12.70 6.28
CA LEU A 185 14.46 -12.81 7.30
C LEU A 185 14.84 -11.41 7.77
N CYS A 186 14.89 -11.20 9.08
CA CYS A 186 15.31 -9.94 9.69
C CYS A 186 15.98 -10.18 11.04
N GLU A 187 16.62 -9.14 11.59
CA GLU A 187 17.16 -9.20 12.95
C GLU A 187 16.04 -9.36 13.98
N SER A 188 16.31 -10.13 15.03
CA SER A 188 15.31 -10.44 16.07
C SER A 188 14.83 -9.19 16.81
N ASP A 189 15.73 -8.22 17.00
CA ASP A 189 15.37 -6.93 17.61
C ASP A 189 14.40 -6.15 16.72
N VAL A 190 14.64 -6.10 15.41
CA VAL A 190 13.73 -5.48 14.43
C VAL A 190 12.38 -6.20 14.41
N ALA A 191 12.38 -7.53 14.40
CA ALA A 191 11.15 -8.33 14.45
C ALA A 191 10.32 -7.99 15.70
N SER A 192 10.97 -7.91 16.87
CA SER A 192 10.31 -7.59 18.13
C SER A 192 9.69 -6.19 18.11
N ASN A 193 10.42 -5.20 17.60
CA ASN A 193 9.97 -3.81 17.48
C ASN A 193 8.78 -3.69 16.53
N LEU A 194 8.79 -4.40 15.40
CA LEU A 194 7.66 -4.42 14.45
C LEU A 194 6.41 -5.04 15.09
N VAL A 195 6.54 -6.11 15.86
CA VAL A 195 5.41 -6.72 16.59
C VAL A 195 4.84 -5.75 17.62
N VAL A 196 5.69 -5.09 18.40
CA VAL A 196 5.24 -4.11 19.40
C VAL A 196 4.52 -2.94 18.72
N LEU A 197 5.11 -2.39 17.66
CA LEU A 197 4.52 -1.29 16.90
C LEU A 197 3.14 -1.71 16.34
N ARG A 198 3.06 -2.89 15.73
CA ARG A 198 1.80 -3.42 15.19
C ARG A 198 0.71 -3.60 16.25
N LYS A 199 1.06 -4.12 17.43
CA LYS A 199 0.12 -4.24 18.56
C LYS A 199 -0.41 -2.88 19.01
N ARG A 200 0.46 -1.87 19.09
CA ARG A 200 0.06 -0.49 19.43
C ARG A 200 -0.83 0.13 18.36
N LEU A 201 -0.54 -0.09 17.08
CA LEU A 201 -1.40 0.36 15.97
C LEU A 201 -2.78 -0.30 16.01
N ASN A 202 -2.86 -1.60 16.32
CA ASN A 202 -4.14 -2.28 16.50
C ASN A 202 -4.93 -1.71 17.68
N SER A 203 -4.28 -1.43 18.82
CA SER A 203 -4.92 -0.74 19.96
C SER A 203 -5.46 0.63 19.54
N ALA A 204 -4.64 1.43 18.87
CA ALA A 204 -5.02 2.74 18.37
C ALA A 204 -6.24 2.65 17.43
N PHE A 205 -6.25 1.70 16.50
CA PHE A 205 -7.37 1.49 15.59
C PHE A 205 -8.66 1.09 16.32
N LEU A 206 -8.59 0.17 17.29
CA LEU A 206 -9.76 -0.25 18.07
C LEU A 206 -10.34 0.89 18.93
N LYS A 207 -9.48 1.72 19.53
CA LYS A 207 -9.93 2.92 20.27
C LYS A 207 -10.53 3.96 19.33
N LEU A 208 -9.90 4.20 18.18
CA LEU A 208 -10.40 5.10 17.15
C LEU A 208 -11.82 4.71 16.71
N VAL A 209 -12.07 3.43 16.43
CA VAL A 209 -13.38 2.93 16.00
C VAL A 209 -14.42 2.99 17.12
N SER A 210 -14.03 2.77 18.37
CA SER A 210 -14.98 2.72 19.49
C SER A 210 -15.31 4.08 20.11
N LYS A 211 -14.36 5.02 20.14
CA LYS A 211 -14.49 6.29 20.88
C LYS A 211 -14.07 7.53 20.09
N GLY A 212 -13.68 7.38 18.82
CA GLY A 212 -13.23 8.48 17.97
C GLY A 212 -11.76 8.87 18.19
N ILE A 213 -11.26 9.80 17.37
CA ILE A 213 -9.83 10.13 17.28
C ILE A 213 -9.24 10.77 18.54
N ASP A 214 -10.06 11.51 19.29
CA ASP A 214 -9.62 12.21 20.50
C ASP A 214 -9.34 11.27 21.67
N SER A 215 -9.80 10.01 21.58
CA SER A 215 -9.59 8.98 22.60
C SER A 215 -8.18 8.36 22.61
N LEU A 216 -7.36 8.66 21.60
CA LEU A 216 -6.00 8.13 21.46
C LEU A 216 -5.06 8.72 22.52
N ASP A 217 -4.36 7.86 23.23
CA ASP A 217 -3.35 8.26 24.21
C ASP A 217 -2.04 8.74 23.54
N SER A 218 -1.09 9.23 24.34
CA SER A 218 0.20 9.69 23.82
C SER A 218 1.01 8.58 23.17
N MET A 219 0.93 7.34 23.67
CA MET A 219 1.69 6.20 23.13
C MET A 219 1.12 5.75 21.78
N GLU A 220 -0.20 5.80 21.61
CA GLU A 220 -0.87 5.45 20.36
C GLU A 220 -0.64 6.51 19.29
N LYS A 221 -0.68 7.79 19.67
CA LYS A 221 -0.30 8.89 18.77
C LYS A 221 1.16 8.75 18.32
N ASP A 222 2.06 8.43 19.26
CA ASP A 222 3.47 8.18 18.95
C ASP A 222 3.68 6.95 18.06
N ALA A 223 2.89 5.88 18.25
CA ALA A 223 2.93 4.69 17.39
C ALA A 223 2.52 5.03 15.94
N VAL A 224 1.47 5.84 15.73
CA VAL A 224 1.05 6.28 14.39
C VAL A 224 2.13 7.15 13.73
N MET A 225 2.77 8.04 14.49
CA MET A 225 3.87 8.88 13.99
C MET A 225 5.11 8.03 13.64
N THR A 226 5.45 7.08 14.50
CA THR A 226 6.55 6.11 14.29
C THR A 226 6.30 5.28 13.04
N MET A 227 5.08 4.75 12.86
CA MET A 227 4.69 4.02 11.65
C MET A 227 4.90 4.88 10.40
N SER A 228 4.47 6.15 10.42
CA SER A 228 4.69 7.04 9.29
C SER A 228 6.18 7.25 9.00
N ALA A 229 7.02 7.39 10.03
CA ALA A 229 8.46 7.55 9.87
C ALA A 229 9.12 6.29 9.28
N VAL A 230 8.78 5.11 9.80
CA VAL A 230 9.30 3.80 9.36
C VAL A 230 8.92 3.51 7.91
N LEU A 231 7.67 3.80 7.51
CA LEU A 231 7.24 3.63 6.12
C LEU A 231 8.00 4.53 5.16
N ARG A 232 8.23 5.80 5.55
CA ARG A 232 9.00 6.76 4.74
C ARG A 232 10.46 6.35 4.61
N SER A 233 11.11 6.01 5.73
CA SER A 233 12.52 5.64 5.73
C SER A 233 12.76 4.39 4.88
N GLY A 234 11.94 3.35 5.07
CA GLY A 234 12.07 2.11 4.30
C GLY A 234 11.70 2.26 2.82
N HIS A 235 10.80 3.19 2.47
CA HIS A 235 10.52 3.50 1.08
C HIS A 235 11.71 4.20 0.41
N LEU A 236 12.28 5.22 1.06
CA LEU A 236 13.44 5.95 0.54
C LEU A 236 14.67 5.06 0.38
N GLU A 237 14.96 4.22 1.38
CA GLU A 237 16.10 3.30 1.34
C GLU A 237 16.01 2.34 0.14
N MET A 238 14.82 1.81 -0.14
CA MET A 238 14.58 0.90 -1.25
C MET A 238 14.60 1.55 -2.64
N LEU A 239 14.43 2.88 -2.72
CA LEU A 239 14.63 3.63 -3.96
C LEU A 239 16.10 3.91 -4.24
N THR A 240 16.93 4.00 -3.19
CA THR A 240 18.38 4.27 -3.32
C THR A 240 19.23 3.03 -3.57
N ARG A 241 18.65 1.82 -3.43
CA ARG A 241 19.29 0.52 -3.69
C ARG A 241 19.03 0.04 -5.12
#